data_AF-A0A1Y1LLC6-F1
#
_entry.id   AF-A0A1Y1LLC6-F1
#
_cell.length_a   1.000
_cell.length_b   1.000
_cell.length_c   1.000
_cell.angle_alpha   90.00
_cell.angle_beta   90.00
_cell.angle_gamma   90.00
#
_symmetry.space_group_name_H-M   'P 1'
#
loop_
_entity.id
_entity.type
_entity.pdbx_description
1 polymer ?
#
loop_
_entity_poly.entity_id
_entity_poly.type
_entity_poly.pdbx_seq_one_letter_code
_entity_poly.pdbx_strand_id
1 'polypeptide(L)'
;MLKVFPSLIKRSKTHFHDLPIGASVILGNNGFVWISPTMVNQEDNVGGFTQNLEEVVPRGTRETIGRLRNCILALAQSNVMLFDTSILYAYEESLKYNVAELLLPEAMVDVAILTQHKLNLSEYS
;
A
#
# COMPACT_ATOMS: atom_id res chain seq x y z
N MET A 1 -3.68 -5.14 8.85
CA MET A 1 -4.40 -3.85 8.94
C MET A 1 -3.49 -2.79 9.55
N LEU A 2 -3.62 -1.54 9.12
CA LEU A 2 -3.03 -0.38 9.80
C LEU A 2 -4.03 0.80 9.83
N LYS A 3 -3.75 1.80 10.67
CA LYS A 3 -4.57 3.01 10.83
C LYS A 3 -3.73 4.25 10.60
N VAL A 4 -4.28 5.18 9.82
CA VAL A 4 -3.72 6.50 9.50
C VAL A 4 -4.75 7.59 9.79
N PHE A 5 -4.35 8.86 9.69
CA PHE A 5 -5.32 9.96 9.78
C PHE A 5 -6.30 9.91 8.59
N PRO A 6 -7.63 9.95 8.82
CA PRO A 6 -8.62 9.88 7.75
C PRO A 6 -8.45 10.98 6.69
N SER A 7 -7.97 12.16 7.08
CA SER A 7 -7.70 13.30 6.19
C SER A 7 -6.61 13.02 5.15
N LEU A 8 -5.78 12.00 5.34
CA LEU A 8 -4.73 11.60 4.39
C LEU A 8 -5.24 10.65 3.31
N ILE A 9 -6.46 10.10 3.44
CA ILE A 9 -7.04 9.21 2.44
C ILE A 9 -7.71 10.04 1.35
N LYS A 10 -7.29 9.88 0.10
CA LYS A 10 -7.96 10.52 -1.05
C LYS A 10 -9.36 9.93 -1.21
N ARG A 11 -10.38 10.78 -1.26
CA ARG A 11 -11.74 10.34 -1.58
C ARG A 11 -11.79 9.91 -3.06
N SER A 12 -12.25 8.70 -3.31
CA SER A 12 -12.36 8.10 -4.64
C SER A 12 -13.67 7.31 -4.75
N LYS A 13 -14.11 7.03 -5.99
CA LYS A 13 -15.27 6.16 -6.25
C LYS A 13 -14.96 4.69 -5.94
N THR A 14 -13.69 4.30 -6.10
CA THR A 14 -13.19 2.97 -5.72
C THR A 14 -12.21 3.10 -4.56
N HIS A 15 -12.37 2.21 -3.58
CA HIS A 15 -11.50 2.07 -2.42
C HIS A 15 -10.72 0.76 -2.41
N PHE A 16 -10.97 -0.10 -3.41
CA PHE A 16 -10.35 -1.40 -3.59
C PHE A 16 -9.38 -1.29 -4.76
N HIS A 17 -8.11 -1.59 -4.51
CA HIS A 17 -7.05 -1.42 -5.47
C HIS A 17 -6.22 -2.70 -5.55
N ASP A 18 -6.30 -3.40 -6.67
CA ASP A 18 -5.38 -4.48 -6.99
C ASP A 18 -4.12 -3.89 -7.59
N LEU A 19 -2.99 -4.04 -6.90
CA LEU A 19 -1.72 -3.47 -7.36
C LEU A 19 -0.99 -4.50 -8.24
N PRO A 20 -0.24 -4.07 -9.28
CA PRO A 20 0.49 -4.94 -10.20
C PRO A 20 1.75 -5.58 -9.59
N ILE A 21 1.73 -5.84 -8.28
CA ILE A 21 2.81 -6.40 -7.45
C ILE A 21 2.34 -7.61 -6.62
N GLY A 22 1.15 -8.14 -6.93
CA GLY A 22 0.57 -9.32 -6.26
C GLY A 22 -0.02 -9.06 -4.88
N ALA A 23 -0.36 -7.79 -4.59
CA ALA A 23 -1.04 -7.40 -3.37
C ALA A 23 -2.18 -6.42 -3.68
N SER A 24 -3.23 -6.48 -2.86
CA SER A 24 -4.40 -5.63 -2.95
C SER A 24 -4.50 -4.75 -1.71
N VAL A 25 -4.95 -3.51 -1.87
CA VAL A 25 -5.09 -2.52 -0.80
C VAL A 25 -6.51 -1.98 -0.77
N ILE A 26 -7.09 -1.92 0.43
CA ILE A 26 -8.37 -1.26 0.68
C ILE A 26 -8.13 0.01 1.50
N LEU A 27 -8.52 1.15 0.96
CA LEU A 27 -8.38 2.48 1.58
C LEU A 27 -9.72 2.95 2.14
N GLY A 28 -9.98 2.65 3.41
CA GLY A 28 -11.18 3.13 4.10
C GLY A 28 -11.13 4.63 4.35
N ASN A 29 -12.21 5.34 4.02
CA ASN A 29 -12.35 6.80 4.30
C ASN A 29 -12.24 7.16 5.79
N ASN A 30 -12.30 6.17 6.68
CA ASN A 30 -12.11 6.31 8.13
C ASN A 30 -10.65 6.15 8.57
N GLY A 31 -9.70 6.10 7.63
CA GLY A 31 -8.27 5.96 7.90
C GLY A 31 -7.81 4.53 8.18
N PHE A 32 -8.70 3.53 8.07
CA PHE A 32 -8.27 2.13 8.14
C PHE A 32 -7.81 1.66 6.76
N VAL A 33 -6.63 1.05 6.72
CA VAL A 33 -6.06 0.47 5.51
C VAL A 33 -5.87 -1.03 5.71
N TRP A 34 -6.40 -1.79 4.76
CA TRP A 34 -6.22 -3.23 4.66
C TRP A 34 -5.28 -3.56 3.51
N ILE A 35 -4.39 -4.53 3.72
CA ILE A 35 -3.47 -5.02 2.69
C ILE A 35 -3.56 -6.54 2.72
N SER A 36 -3.77 -7.15 1.56
CA SER A 36 -3.89 -8.59 1.39
C SER A 36 -3.15 -9.05 0.13
N PRO A 37 -2.85 -10.35 0.00
CA PRO A 37 -2.50 -10.93 -1.30
C PRO A 37 -3.60 -10.62 -2.33
N THR A 38 -3.22 -10.47 -3.59
CA THR A 38 -4.20 -10.44 -4.68
C THR A 38 -4.76 -11.84 -4.89
N MET A 39 -6.07 -12.00 -4.76
CA MET A 39 -6.75 -13.27 -4.99
C MET A 39 -6.87 -13.51 -6.50
N VAL A 40 -6.09 -14.45 -7.04
CA VAL A 40 -6.05 -14.73 -8.49
C VAL A 40 -7.20 -15.65 -8.95
N ASN A 41 -7.82 -16.40 -8.03
CA ASN A 41 -8.80 -17.45 -8.35
C ASN A 41 -9.97 -17.52 -7.35
N GLN A 42 -10.78 -16.47 -7.25
CA GLN A 42 -12.15 -16.66 -6.78
C GLN A 42 -13.06 -16.38 -7.96
N GLU A 43 -13.63 -17.46 -8.49
CA GLU A 43 -14.85 -17.42 -9.27
C GLU A 43 -15.79 -16.40 -8.63
N ASP A 44 -16.33 -15.54 -9.49
CA ASP A 44 -17.16 -14.41 -9.14
C ASP A 44 -17.98 -14.59 -7.85
N ASN A 45 -17.78 -13.67 -6.92
CA ASN A 45 -18.92 -13.09 -6.21
C ASN A 45 -19.69 -13.99 -5.22
N VAL A 46 -19.01 -14.91 -4.51
CA VAL A 46 -19.59 -15.48 -3.28
C VAL A 46 -19.07 -14.71 -2.08
N GLY A 47 -19.73 -13.59 -1.77
CA GLY A 47 -19.51 -12.80 -0.55
C GLY A 47 -19.90 -13.58 0.71
N GLY A 48 -19.12 -14.60 1.05
CA GLY A 48 -19.30 -15.48 2.21
C GLY A 48 -18.26 -15.26 3.29
N PHE A 49 -18.60 -15.61 4.53
CA PHE A 49 -17.64 -15.64 5.63
C PHE A 49 -16.94 -17.00 5.66
N THR A 50 -15.78 -17.10 5.01
CA THR A 50 -14.92 -18.30 5.05
C THR A 50 -13.58 -17.94 5.66
N GLN A 51 -13.19 -18.64 6.73
CA GLN A 51 -11.85 -18.51 7.30
C GLN A 51 -10.96 -19.61 6.70
N ASN A 52 -10.17 -19.26 5.69
CA ASN A 52 -9.18 -20.17 5.14
C ASN A 52 -7.87 -20.09 5.93
N LEU A 53 -7.79 -20.85 7.03
CA LEU A 53 -6.60 -20.89 7.90
C LEU A 53 -5.46 -21.75 7.32
N GLU A 54 -5.73 -22.52 6.27
CA GLU A 54 -4.77 -23.41 5.62
C GLU A 54 -4.01 -22.72 4.47
N GLU A 55 -4.45 -21.53 4.07
CA GLU A 55 -3.84 -20.77 2.99
C GLU A 55 -2.41 -20.33 3.35
N VAL A 56 -1.43 -20.90 2.67
CA VAL A 56 -0.03 -20.52 2.83
C VAL A 56 0.31 -19.39 1.87
N VAL A 57 0.42 -18.17 2.42
CA VAL A 57 0.87 -17.00 1.65
C VAL A 57 2.39 -17.11 1.41
N PRO A 58 2.86 -17.09 0.15
CA PRO A 58 4.28 -17.16 -0.18
C PRO A 58 5.11 -16.08 0.51
N ARG A 59 6.38 -16.39 0.81
CA ARG A 59 7.28 -15.44 1.48
C ARG A 59 7.40 -14.12 0.72
N GLY A 60 7.55 -14.16 -0.61
CA GLY A 60 7.64 -12.95 -1.44
C GLY A 60 6.41 -12.05 -1.30
N THR A 61 5.20 -12.62 -1.34
CA THR A 61 3.96 -11.87 -1.13
C THR A 61 3.89 -11.27 0.27
N ARG A 62 4.31 -11.99 1.31
CA ARG A 62 4.39 -11.45 2.68
C ARG A 62 5.37 -10.29 2.79
N GLU A 63 6.50 -10.37 2.10
CA GLU A 63 7.48 -9.28 2.02
C GLU A 63 6.91 -8.06 1.29
N THR A 64 6.19 -8.26 0.18
CA THR A 64 5.44 -7.19 -0.52
C THR A 64 4.45 -6.50 0.41
N ILE A 65 3.66 -7.27 1.16
CA ILE A 65 2.68 -6.73 2.12
C ILE A 65 3.38 -5.92 3.22
N GLY A 66 4.49 -6.44 3.77
CA GLY A 66 5.28 -5.75 4.78
C GLY A 66 5.87 -4.44 4.25
N ARG A 67 6.40 -4.46 3.03
CA ARG A 67 6.92 -3.28 2.32
C ARG A 67 5.84 -2.23 2.11
N LEU A 68 4.68 -2.61 1.56
CA LEU A 68 3.54 -1.71 1.37
C LEU A 68 3.09 -1.05 2.67
N ARG A 69 2.99 -1.82 3.76
CA ARG A 69 2.68 -1.28 5.09
C ARG A 69 3.67 -0.17 5.47
N ASN A 70 4.97 -0.41 5.30
CA ASN A 70 6.00 0.55 5.67
C ASN A 70 5.97 1.79 4.77
N CYS A 71 5.75 1.62 3.45
CA CYS A 71 5.57 2.73 2.52
C CYS A 71 4.36 3.60 2.90
N ILE A 72 3.20 3.00 3.23
CA ILE A 72 2.01 3.77 3.65
C ILE A 72 2.30 4.56 4.94
N LEU A 73 3.03 3.98 5.89
CA LEU A 73 3.44 4.70 7.09
C LEU A 73 4.41 5.85 6.78
N ALA A 74 5.36 5.66 5.88
CA ALA A 74 6.31 6.69 5.44
C ALA A 74 5.60 7.89 4.80
N LEU A 75 4.67 7.61 3.88
CA LEU A 75 3.83 8.63 3.26
C LEU A 75 2.97 9.36 4.31
N ALA A 76 2.32 8.62 5.20
CA ALA A 76 1.44 9.20 6.21
C ALA A 76 2.18 10.10 7.20
N GLN A 77 3.38 9.70 7.66
CA GLN A 77 4.22 10.51 8.55
C GLN A 77 4.72 11.78 7.86
N SER A 78 4.88 11.75 6.54
CA SER A 78 5.30 12.89 5.73
C SER A 78 4.13 13.72 5.20
N ASN A 79 2.90 13.46 5.67
CA ASN A 79 1.67 14.13 5.23
C ASN A 79 1.40 14.03 3.72
N VAL A 80 1.86 12.97 3.06
CA VAL A 80 1.57 12.70 1.65
C VAL A 80 0.22 12.00 1.54
N MET A 81 -0.61 12.45 0.59
CA MET A 81 -1.94 11.88 0.36
C MET A 81 -1.86 10.44 -0.15
N LEU A 82 -2.71 9.57 0.40
CA LEU A 82 -2.75 8.14 0.12
C LEU A 82 -3.83 7.83 -0.92
N PHE A 83 -3.39 7.24 -2.03
CA PHE A 83 -4.19 6.65 -3.09
C PHE A 83 -3.33 5.61 -3.83
N ASP A 84 -3.93 4.87 -4.75
CA ASP A 84 -3.30 3.81 -5.52
C ASP A 84 -1.95 4.20 -6.13
N THR A 85 -1.90 5.33 -6.87
CA THR A 85 -0.67 5.77 -7.52
C THR A 85 0.41 6.19 -6.53
N SER A 86 0.07 6.92 -5.45
CA SER A 86 1.06 7.34 -4.47
C SER A 86 1.67 6.16 -3.72
N ILE A 87 0.86 5.15 -3.40
CA ILE A 87 1.32 3.91 -2.77
C ILE A 87 2.20 3.10 -3.72
N LEU A 88 1.83 3.00 -5.00
CA LEU A 88 2.61 2.28 -5.99
C LEU A 88 3.98 2.94 -6.23
N TYR A 89 4.02 4.27 -6.36
CA TYR A 89 5.27 4.99 -6.51
C TYR A 89 6.16 4.84 -5.27
N ALA A 90 5.60 4.92 -4.06
CA ALA A 90 6.35 4.67 -2.85
C ALA A 90 6.88 3.24 -2.76
N TYR A 91 6.14 2.25 -3.27
CA TYR A 91 6.60 0.88 -3.36
C TYR A 91 7.83 0.77 -4.28
N GLU A 92 7.78 1.36 -5.48
CA GLU A 92 8.88 1.38 -6.44
C GLU A 92 10.13 2.06 -5.85
N GLU A 93 9.98 3.25 -5.26
CA GLU A 93 11.10 3.98 -4.63
C GLU A 93 11.68 3.21 -3.44
N SER A 94 10.87 2.40 -2.76
CA SER A 94 11.36 1.60 -1.64
C SER A 94 12.24 0.42 -2.06
N LEU A 95 12.22 -0.03 -3.32
CA LEU A 95 12.88 -1.26 -3.78
C LEU A 95 14.41 -1.23 -3.58
N LYS A 96 15.00 -0.04 -3.46
CA LYS A 96 16.43 0.14 -3.13
C LYS A 96 16.77 -0.17 -1.66
N TYR A 97 15.76 -0.33 -0.81
CA TYR A 97 15.90 -0.68 0.60
C TYR A 97 15.39 -2.09 0.87
N ASN A 98 15.97 -2.75 1.86
CA ASN A 98 15.38 -3.92 2.48
C ASN A 98 14.12 -3.54 3.28
N VAL A 99 13.20 -4.49 3.44
CA VAL A 99 11.92 -4.24 4.15
C VAL A 99 12.15 -3.75 5.59
N ALA A 100 13.19 -4.24 6.27
CA ALA A 100 13.54 -3.81 7.63
C ALA A 100 14.11 -2.39 7.69
N GLU A 101 14.84 -1.95 6.65
CA GLU A 101 15.41 -0.59 6.58
C GLU A 101 14.32 0.46 6.42
N LEU A 102 13.17 0.11 5.84
CA LEU A 102 11.99 0.99 5.73
C LEU A 102 11.31 1.31 7.07
N LEU A 103 11.84 0.79 8.19
CA LEU A 103 11.44 1.19 9.54
C LEU A 103 12.29 2.34 10.09
N LEU A 104 13.40 2.67 9.43
CA LEU A 104 14.30 3.75 9.82
C LEU A 104 13.76 5.09 9.31
N PRO A 105 13.75 6.16 10.14
CA PRO A 105 13.23 7.47 9.75
C PRO A 105 13.86 8.02 8.47
N GLU A 106 15.15 7.80 8.26
CA GLU A 106 15.89 8.29 7.10
C GLU A 106 15.35 7.67 5.80
N ALA A 107 15.13 6.35 5.80
CA ALA A 107 14.57 5.65 4.65
C ALA A 107 13.11 6.05 4.40
N MET A 108 12.32 6.22 5.46
CA MET A 108 10.93 6.66 5.35
C MET A 108 10.81 8.05 4.71
N VAL A 109 11.63 9.00 5.18
CA VAL A 109 11.65 10.37 4.64
C VAL A 109 12.12 10.37 3.19
N ASP A 110 13.18 9.63 2.85
CA ASP A 110 13.68 9.55 1.48
C ASP A 110 12.62 9.00 0.51
N VAL A 111 11.97 7.87 0.86
CA VAL A 111 10.89 7.29 0.06
C VAL A 111 9.75 8.29 -0.12
N ALA A 112 9.35 9.02 0.92
CA ALA A 112 8.27 9.98 0.82
C ALA A 112 8.61 11.17 -0.09
N ILE A 113 9.82 11.74 0.04
CA ILE A 113 10.30 12.85 -0.80
C ILE A 113 10.32 12.44 -2.27
N LEU A 114 10.89 11.28 -2.58
CA LEU A 114 11.01 10.81 -3.96
C LEU A 114 9.65 10.49 -4.57
N THR A 115 8.75 9.90 -3.78
CA THR A 115 7.36 9.67 -4.20
C THR A 115 6.67 10.99 -4.54
N GLN A 116 6.80 12.01 -3.68
CA GLN A 116 6.19 13.31 -3.91
C GLN A 116 6.77 14.01 -5.14
N HIS A 117 8.09 13.95 -5.33
CA HIS A 117 8.74 14.47 -6.53
C HIS A 117 8.20 13.80 -7.80
N LYS A 118 8.05 12.47 -7.79
CA LYS A 118 7.51 11.70 -8.91
C LYS A 118 6.05 12.02 -9.21
N LEU A 119 5.23 12.17 -8.16
CA LEU A 119 3.83 12.61 -8.29
C LEU A 119 3.74 13.97 -8.97
N ASN A 120 4.54 14.94 -8.53
CA ASN A 120 4.55 16.28 -9.11
C ASN A 120 4.91 16.24 -10.61
N LEU A 121 5.92 15.45 -11.01
CA LEU A 121 6.28 15.30 -12.42
C LEU A 121 5.15 14.69 -13.27
N SER A 122 4.40 13.73 -12.71
CA SER A 122 3.29 13.09 -13.40
C SER A 122 2.07 13.99 -13.62
N GLU A 123 1.92 15.07 -12.83
CA GLU A 123 0.84 16.04 -13.01
C GLU A 123 1.09 17.02 -14.18
N TYR A 124 2.33 17.11 -14.66
CA TYR A 124 2.73 18.02 -15.75
C TYR A 124 3.05 17.31 -17.08
N SER A 125 2.84 15.98 -17.16
CA SER A 125 3.05 15.16 -18.36
C SER A 125 1.73 14.88 -19.07
#